data_AF-A4JW63-F1
#
_entry.id   AF-A4JW63-F1
#
_cell.length_a   1.000
_cell.length_b   1.000
_cell.length_c   1.000
_cell.angle_alpha   90.00
_cell.angle_beta   90.00
_cell.angle_gamma   90.00
#
_symmetry.space_group_name_H-M   'P 1'
#
loop_
_entity.id
_entity.type
_entity.pdbx_description
1 polymer ?
#
loop_
_entity_poly.entity_id
_entity_poly.type
_entity_poly.pdbx_seq_one_letter_code
_entity_poly.pdbx_strand_id
1 'polypeptide(L)'
;MAARAYADKNRLQFTVIDLLVKLDQKQNPLMMKPEDLPQHDFITFQRLSRSMTDELGGILKQQLEREGGDTSALDPSKPHLLLMQRPDLIAAVINEPGWEHMKVVTYPAKIALSEKPLNVGTVPFRHWDSIQKATCRLNPNIQITLDPPGQRAKDAPASAPPSDRPRGPRMK
;
A
#
# COMPACT_ATOMS: atom_id res chain seq x y z
N MET A 1 -10.74 -10.30 -14.61
CA MET A 1 -10.14 -9.67 -13.42
C MET A 1 -8.97 -10.52 -12.95
N ALA A 2 -7.80 -9.93 -12.69
CA ALA A 2 -6.59 -10.67 -12.29
C ALA A 2 -6.78 -11.46 -10.99
N ALA A 3 -7.39 -10.85 -9.97
CA ALA A 3 -7.71 -11.52 -8.70
C ALA A 3 -8.58 -12.78 -8.90
N ARG A 4 -9.65 -12.70 -9.69
CA ARG A 4 -10.51 -13.86 -9.98
C ARG A 4 -9.75 -14.97 -10.72
N ALA A 5 -8.99 -14.62 -11.76
CA ALA A 5 -8.21 -15.62 -12.50
C ALA A 5 -7.16 -16.32 -11.62
N TYR A 6 -6.51 -15.57 -10.71
CA TYR A 6 -5.58 -16.13 -9.73
C TYR A 6 -6.30 -17.02 -8.70
N ALA A 7 -7.46 -16.60 -8.20
CA ALA A 7 -8.28 -17.39 -7.28
C ALA A 7 -8.69 -18.73 -7.89
N ASP A 8 -9.21 -18.70 -9.12
CA ASP A 8 -9.64 -19.88 -9.86
C ASP A 8 -8.46 -20.85 -10.09
N LYS A 9 -7.30 -20.33 -10.53
CA LYS A 9 -6.09 -21.12 -10.78
C LYS A 9 -5.55 -21.81 -9.50
N ASN A 10 -5.61 -21.12 -8.37
CA ASN A 10 -5.03 -21.58 -7.10
C ASN A 10 -6.08 -22.18 -6.15
N ARG A 11 -7.35 -22.32 -6.57
CA ARG A 11 -8.47 -22.80 -5.75
C ARG A 11 -8.66 -21.99 -4.45
N LEU A 12 -8.51 -20.68 -4.54
CA LEU A 12 -8.73 -19.74 -3.43
C LEU A 12 -10.09 -19.06 -3.55
N GLN A 13 -10.61 -18.54 -2.43
CA GLN A 13 -11.75 -17.62 -2.43
C GLN A 13 -11.24 -16.21 -2.12
N PHE A 14 -11.55 -15.25 -2.99
CA PHE A 14 -11.23 -13.85 -2.75
C PHE A 14 -12.47 -13.01 -2.55
N THR A 15 -12.34 -12.02 -1.66
CA THR A 15 -13.27 -10.92 -1.53
C THR A 15 -12.64 -9.71 -2.22
N VAL A 16 -13.35 -9.09 -3.15
CA VAL A 16 -12.92 -7.83 -3.78
C VAL A 16 -13.67 -6.70 -3.09
N ILE A 17 -12.91 -5.85 -2.40
CA ILE A 17 -13.44 -4.69 -1.68
C ILE A 17 -13.12 -3.44 -2.51
N ASP A 18 -14.16 -2.73 -2.92
CA ASP A 18 -14.05 -1.41 -3.53
C ASP A 18 -14.10 -0.35 -2.44
N LEU A 19 -13.17 0.60 -2.49
CA LEU A 19 -13.11 1.73 -1.57
C LEU A 19 -13.52 3.01 -2.31
N LEU A 20 -14.41 3.78 -1.69
CA LEU A 20 -14.68 5.16 -2.07
C LEU A 20 -13.93 6.08 -1.12
N VAL A 21 -12.94 6.81 -1.64
CA VAL A 21 -12.12 7.75 -0.86
C VAL A 21 -12.51 9.17 -1.23
N LYS A 22 -12.81 10.00 -0.23
CA LYS A 22 -13.09 11.42 -0.40
C LYS A 22 -11.78 12.18 -0.59
N LEU A 23 -11.70 12.90 -1.70
CA LEU A 23 -10.66 13.90 -1.94
C LEU A 23 -11.20 15.29 -1.55
N ASP A 24 -10.34 16.10 -0.94
CA ASP A 24 -10.60 17.51 -0.68
C ASP A 24 -10.24 18.37 -1.88
N GLN A 25 -9.26 17.92 -2.68
CA GLN A 25 -8.83 18.61 -3.90
C GLN A 25 -9.27 17.86 -5.16
N LYS A 26 -9.37 18.61 -6.27
CA LYS A 26 -9.60 17.97 -7.56
C LYS A 26 -8.37 17.19 -7.98
N GLN A 27 -8.57 16.05 -8.63
CA GLN A 27 -7.48 15.30 -9.25
C GLN A 27 -6.81 16.15 -10.33
N ASN A 28 -5.48 16.10 -10.41
CA ASN A 28 -4.76 16.70 -11.52
C ASN A 28 -4.95 15.85 -12.80
N PRO A 29 -5.60 16.36 -13.85
CA PRO A 29 -5.77 15.63 -15.10
C PRO A 29 -4.51 15.66 -15.99
N LEU A 30 -3.51 16.46 -15.65
CA LEU A 30 -2.27 16.66 -16.41
C LEU A 30 -1.07 15.98 -15.73
N MET A 31 0.12 16.23 -16.25
CA MET A 31 1.38 15.87 -15.60
C MET A 31 1.56 16.71 -14.33
N MET A 32 1.79 16.04 -13.21
CA MET A 32 2.04 16.62 -11.90
C MET A 32 3.45 17.23 -11.85
N LYS A 33 3.54 18.52 -11.58
CA LYS A 33 4.78 19.22 -11.29
C LYS A 33 4.94 19.49 -9.78
N PRO A 34 6.15 19.87 -9.31
CA PRO A 34 6.36 20.19 -7.90
C PRO A 34 5.45 21.30 -7.38
N GLU A 35 5.19 22.33 -8.19
CA GLU A 35 4.31 23.45 -7.83
C GLU A 35 2.82 23.06 -7.72
N ASP A 36 2.41 21.97 -8.37
CA ASP A 36 1.04 21.46 -8.31
C ASP A 36 0.82 20.60 -7.06
N LEU A 37 1.87 19.97 -6.55
CA LEU A 37 1.80 18.96 -5.48
C LEU A 37 1.01 19.46 -4.25
N PRO A 38 1.22 20.68 -3.71
CA PRO A 38 0.47 21.16 -2.54
C PRO A 38 -1.03 21.37 -2.79
N GLN A 39 -1.46 21.45 -4.05
CA GLN A 39 -2.83 21.76 -4.45
C GLN A 39 -3.67 20.51 -4.72
N HIS A 40 -3.09 19.33 -4.55
CA HIS A 40 -3.71 18.04 -4.81
C HIS A 40 -3.51 17.10 -3.63
N ASP A 41 -4.41 16.15 -3.46
CA ASP A 41 -4.35 15.10 -2.44
C ASP A 41 -4.52 13.69 -3.05
N PHE A 42 -4.47 13.62 -4.38
CA PHE A 42 -4.38 12.40 -5.17
C PHE A 42 -3.21 12.51 -6.13
N ILE A 43 -2.42 11.44 -6.22
CA ILE A 43 -1.30 11.39 -7.18
C ILE A 43 -1.16 10.02 -7.83
N THR A 44 -0.77 10.04 -9.11
CA THR A 44 -0.41 8.85 -9.86
C THR A 44 1.02 8.94 -10.39
N PHE A 45 1.82 7.91 -10.15
CA PHE A 45 3.22 7.87 -10.57
C PHE A 45 3.38 7.76 -12.09
N GLN A 46 2.29 7.44 -12.80
CA GLN A 46 2.25 7.45 -14.26
C GLN A 46 2.23 8.86 -14.87
N ARG A 47 1.95 9.89 -14.05
CA ARG A 47 1.82 11.29 -14.51
C ARG A 47 2.72 12.23 -13.72
N LEU A 48 3.90 11.78 -13.32
CA LEU A 48 4.89 12.66 -12.69
C LEU A 48 5.71 13.38 -13.77
N SER A 49 6.03 14.64 -13.53
CA SER A 49 7.08 15.32 -14.27
C SER A 49 8.42 14.63 -14.05
N ARG A 50 9.41 14.96 -14.89
CA ARG A 50 10.79 14.46 -14.71
C ARG A 50 11.35 14.89 -13.36
N SER A 51 11.17 16.14 -12.95
CA SER A 51 11.64 16.64 -11.64
C SER A 51 11.04 15.88 -10.47
N MET A 52 9.73 15.61 -10.50
CA MET A 52 9.05 14.80 -9.49
C MET A 52 9.54 13.35 -9.48
N THR A 53 9.86 12.80 -10.66
CA THR A 53 10.43 11.45 -10.79
C THR A 53 11.82 11.38 -10.17
N ASP A 54 12.65 12.41 -10.37
CA ASP A 54 13.99 12.51 -9.80
C ASP A 54 13.93 12.65 -8.26
N GLU A 55 13.00 13.46 -7.73
CA GLU A 55 12.75 13.58 -6.29
C GLU A 55 12.34 12.23 -5.67
N LEU A 56 11.38 11.55 -6.31
CA LEU A 56 10.94 10.21 -5.91
C LEU A 56 12.12 9.21 -5.90
N GLY A 57 12.97 9.24 -6.94
CA GLY A 57 14.18 8.42 -6.98
C GLY A 57 15.14 8.70 -5.83
N GLY A 58 15.29 9.97 -5.44
CA GLY A 58 16.06 10.38 -4.27
C GLY A 58 15.54 9.81 -2.96
N ILE A 59 14.22 9.92 -2.71
CA ILE A 59 13.57 9.38 -1.51
C ILE A 59 13.78 7.87 -1.42
N LEU A 60 13.52 7.15 -2.51
CA LEU A 60 13.64 5.69 -2.55
C LEU A 60 15.10 5.24 -2.38
N LYS A 61 16.05 5.96 -2.98
CA LYS A 61 17.48 5.67 -2.81
C LYS A 61 17.90 5.80 -1.34
N GLN A 62 17.52 6.90 -0.68
CA GLN A 62 17.84 7.08 0.74
C GLN A 62 17.26 5.97 1.61
N GLN A 63 16.02 5.53 1.32
CA GLN A 63 15.42 4.42 2.05
C GLN A 63 16.18 3.11 1.84
N LEU A 64 16.57 2.79 0.61
CA LEU A 64 17.38 1.61 0.31
C LEU A 64 18.73 1.63 1.05
N GLU A 65 19.41 2.78 1.05
CA GLU A 65 20.67 2.96 1.77
C GLU A 65 20.50 2.75 3.29
N ARG A 66 19.41 3.25 3.88
CA ARG A 66 19.08 3.04 5.31
C ARG A 66 18.84 1.57 5.65
N GLU A 67 18.24 0.80 4.74
CA GLU A 67 18.03 -0.64 4.90
C GLU A 67 19.30 -1.47 4.69
N GLY A 68 20.41 -0.85 4.28
CA GLY A 68 21.62 -1.56 3.85
C GLY A 68 21.43 -2.30 2.52
N GLY A 69 20.44 -1.89 1.73
CA GLY A 69 20.14 -2.49 0.43
C GLY A 69 21.17 -2.14 -0.63
N ASP A 70 21.38 -3.06 -1.56
CA ASP A 70 22.27 -2.86 -2.70
C ASP A 70 21.62 -1.94 -3.75
N THR A 71 21.96 -0.66 -3.71
CA THR A 71 21.51 0.35 -4.69
C THR A 71 22.06 0.13 -6.10
N SER A 72 23.07 -0.74 -6.28
CA SER A 72 23.62 -1.05 -7.60
C SER A 72 22.75 -2.07 -8.36
N ALA A 73 22.09 -2.98 -7.64
CA ALA A 73 21.14 -3.92 -8.20
C ALA A 73 19.75 -3.29 -8.42
N LEU A 74 19.36 -2.38 -7.53
CA LEU A 74 18.06 -1.71 -7.51
C LEU A 74 18.19 -0.27 -8.01
N ASP A 75 18.06 -0.06 -9.32
CA ASP A 75 18.21 1.24 -10.01
C ASP A 75 17.19 2.30 -9.53
N PRO A 76 17.58 3.25 -8.65
CA PRO A 76 16.65 4.24 -8.11
C PRO A 76 16.31 5.35 -9.12
N SER A 77 17.06 5.46 -10.22
CA SER A 77 16.76 6.41 -11.31
C SER A 77 15.50 6.05 -12.08
N LYS A 78 15.01 4.82 -11.91
CA LYS A 78 13.75 4.33 -12.48
C LYS A 78 12.79 3.93 -11.35
N PRO A 79 12.26 4.91 -10.60
CA PRO A 79 11.50 4.64 -9.38
C PRO A 79 10.26 3.76 -9.62
N HIS A 80 9.65 3.85 -10.81
CA HIS A 80 8.54 2.99 -11.20
C HIS A 80 8.94 1.50 -11.32
N LEU A 81 10.12 1.19 -11.85
CA LEU A 81 10.63 -0.18 -11.92
C LEU A 81 11.04 -0.68 -10.53
N LEU A 82 11.63 0.21 -9.73
CA LEU A 82 11.99 -0.12 -8.35
C LEU A 82 10.75 -0.49 -7.53
N LEU A 83 9.71 0.33 -7.55
CA LEU A 83 8.44 0.06 -6.85
C LEU A 83 7.70 -1.15 -7.41
N MET A 84 7.92 -1.49 -8.68
CA MET A 84 7.43 -2.76 -9.23
C MET A 84 8.03 -3.99 -8.55
N GLN A 85 9.29 -3.91 -8.12
CA GLN A 85 10.01 -5.01 -7.46
C GLN A 85 9.90 -4.95 -5.93
N ARG A 86 9.94 -3.74 -5.38
CA ARG A 86 9.91 -3.42 -3.94
C ARG A 86 8.76 -2.45 -3.63
N PRO A 87 7.49 -2.91 -3.75
CA PRO A 87 6.33 -2.05 -3.51
C PRO A 87 6.19 -1.59 -2.06
N ASP A 88 6.89 -2.23 -1.13
CA ASP A 88 7.01 -1.87 0.28
C ASP A 88 7.69 -0.50 0.47
N LEU A 89 8.59 -0.09 -0.43
CA LEU A 89 9.28 1.21 -0.35
C LEU A 89 8.34 2.40 -0.51
N ILE A 90 7.09 2.20 -0.96
CA ILE A 90 6.10 3.27 -0.99
C ILE A 90 5.89 3.91 0.38
N ALA A 91 6.11 3.13 1.46
CA ALA A 91 6.00 3.60 2.83
C ALA A 91 6.96 4.76 3.12
N ALA A 92 8.15 4.79 2.52
CA ALA A 92 9.07 5.91 2.66
C ALA A 92 8.48 7.18 2.02
N VAL A 93 7.93 7.05 0.81
CA VAL A 93 7.37 8.17 0.05
C VAL A 93 6.18 8.81 0.76
N ILE A 94 5.20 8.01 1.19
CA ILE A 94 3.97 8.55 1.83
C ILE A 94 4.20 9.16 3.22
N ASN A 95 5.39 8.96 3.79
CA ASN A 95 5.78 9.52 5.08
C ASN A 95 6.79 10.67 4.94
N GLU A 96 7.16 11.06 3.72
CA GLU A 96 7.93 12.29 3.52
C GLU A 96 7.04 13.53 3.77
N PRO A 97 7.56 14.58 4.44
CA PRO A 97 6.77 15.77 4.78
C PRO A 97 6.05 16.41 3.60
N GLY A 98 6.67 16.45 2.41
CA GLY A 98 6.09 17.02 1.20
C GLY A 98 4.94 16.19 0.60
N TRP A 99 4.69 15.00 1.12
CA TRP A 99 3.73 14.03 0.61
C TRP A 99 2.65 13.66 1.63
N GLU A 100 2.76 14.14 2.87
CA GLU A 100 1.86 13.74 3.96
C GLU A 100 0.39 14.09 3.71
N HIS A 101 0.10 15.12 2.90
CA HIS A 101 -1.26 15.51 2.54
C HIS A 101 -1.91 14.64 1.45
N MET A 102 -1.15 13.72 0.83
CA MET A 102 -1.67 12.80 -0.18
C MET A 102 -2.58 11.74 0.46
N LYS A 103 -3.88 11.80 0.16
CA LYS A 103 -4.87 10.80 0.60
C LYS A 103 -4.79 9.50 -0.18
N VAL A 104 -4.45 9.59 -1.46
CA VAL A 104 -4.34 8.41 -2.34
C VAL A 104 -3.13 8.54 -3.24
N VAL A 105 -2.26 7.54 -3.18
CA VAL A 105 -1.06 7.43 -4.02
C VAL A 105 -1.18 6.19 -4.88
N THR A 106 -1.07 6.34 -6.20
CA THR A 106 -1.14 5.19 -7.12
C THR A 106 0.16 4.98 -7.90
N TYR A 107 0.61 3.74 -7.99
CA TYR A 107 1.88 3.38 -8.60
C TYR A 107 1.85 1.95 -9.18
N PRO A 108 2.69 1.66 -10.19
CA PRO A 108 2.80 0.30 -10.71
C PRO A 108 3.52 -0.62 -9.70
N ALA A 109 2.93 -1.79 -9.43
CA ALA A 109 3.52 -2.81 -8.58
C ALA A 109 3.32 -4.21 -9.17
N LYS A 110 4.32 -5.10 -9.02
CA LYS A 110 4.12 -6.53 -9.24
C LYS A 110 3.55 -7.12 -7.95
N ILE A 111 2.35 -7.69 -8.02
CA ILE A 111 1.67 -8.30 -6.87
C ILE A 111 1.48 -9.79 -7.11
N ALA A 112 1.38 -10.57 -6.04
CA ALA A 112 1.26 -12.04 -6.12
C ALA A 112 0.09 -12.52 -7.01
N LEU A 113 -0.96 -11.70 -7.14
CA LEU A 113 -2.18 -12.03 -7.88
C LEU A 113 -2.06 -11.86 -9.40
N SER A 114 -0.96 -11.31 -9.91
CA SER A 114 -0.80 -11.02 -11.34
C SER A 114 0.67 -11.10 -11.78
N GLU A 115 0.93 -11.85 -12.85
CA GLU A 115 2.24 -11.89 -13.50
C GLU A 115 2.61 -10.54 -14.13
N LYS A 116 1.60 -9.78 -14.57
CA LYS A 116 1.76 -8.43 -15.11
C LYS A 116 1.67 -7.40 -13.98
N PRO A 117 2.49 -6.33 -14.01
CA PRO A 117 2.35 -5.22 -13.07
C PRO A 117 0.94 -4.61 -13.13
N LEU A 118 0.40 -4.24 -11.97
CA LEU A 118 -0.88 -3.56 -11.84
C LEU A 118 -0.67 -2.19 -11.21
N ASN A 119 -1.55 -1.24 -11.53
CA ASN A 119 -1.56 0.04 -10.83
C ASN A 119 -2.23 -0.16 -9.47
N VAL A 120 -1.44 -0.10 -8.41
CA VAL A 120 -1.88 -0.22 -7.02
C VAL A 120 -2.17 1.16 -6.49
N GLY A 121 -3.27 1.30 -5.75
CA GLY A 121 -3.61 2.51 -5.00
C GLY A 121 -3.43 2.26 -3.51
N THR A 122 -2.72 3.15 -2.84
CA THR A 122 -2.49 3.12 -1.39
C THR A 122 -3.16 4.32 -0.76
N VAL A 123 -3.93 4.07 0.31
CA VAL A 123 -4.47 5.08 1.21
C VAL A 123 -3.59 5.08 2.47
N PRO A 124 -2.79 6.13 2.73
CA PRO A 124 -2.01 6.21 3.95
C PRO A 124 -2.91 6.17 5.19
N PHE A 125 -2.43 5.52 6.27
CA PHE A 125 -3.23 5.33 7.48
C PHE A 125 -3.71 6.63 8.14
N ARG A 126 -2.93 7.71 8.02
CA ARG A 126 -3.31 9.04 8.50
C ARG A 126 -4.58 9.60 7.82
N HIS A 127 -4.95 9.08 6.65
CA HIS A 127 -6.13 9.47 5.87
C HIS A 127 -7.20 8.38 5.83
N TRP A 128 -7.18 7.44 6.77
CA TRP A 128 -8.14 6.33 6.82
C TRP A 128 -9.59 6.81 6.96
N ASP A 129 -9.79 7.91 7.67
CA ASP A 129 -11.06 8.61 7.85
C ASP A 129 -11.64 9.19 6.54
N SER A 130 -10.81 9.36 5.51
CA SER A 130 -11.24 9.79 4.18
C SER A 130 -11.93 8.67 3.40
N ILE A 131 -11.89 7.41 3.85
CA ILE A 131 -12.64 6.31 3.23
C ILE A 131 -14.12 6.41 3.63
N GLN A 132 -14.97 6.82 2.68
CA GLN A 132 -16.40 7.01 2.92
C GLN A 132 -17.20 5.71 2.85
N LYS A 133 -16.73 4.77 2.04
CA LYS A 133 -17.47 3.52 1.79
C LYS A 133 -16.51 2.40 1.41
N ALA A 134 -16.81 1.21 1.93
CA ALA A 134 -16.21 -0.04 1.47
C ALA A 134 -17.34 -0.97 1.01
N THR A 135 -17.26 -1.49 -0.22
CA THR A 135 -18.27 -2.40 -0.77
C THR A 135 -17.64 -3.66 -1.30
N CYS A 136 -18.20 -4.81 -0.94
CA CYS A 136 -17.82 -6.09 -1.51
C CYS A 136 -18.42 -6.22 -2.93
N ARG A 137 -17.58 -6.19 -3.96
CA ARG A 137 -18.03 -6.27 -5.37
C ARG A 137 -18.58 -7.65 -5.72
N LEU A 138 -17.95 -8.70 -5.19
CA LEU A 138 -18.28 -10.08 -5.56
C LEU A 138 -19.45 -10.66 -4.76
N ASN A 139 -19.78 -10.06 -3.62
CA ASN A 139 -20.91 -10.46 -2.80
C ASN A 139 -21.52 -9.22 -2.11
N PRO A 140 -22.48 -8.55 -2.76
CA PRO A 140 -23.01 -7.27 -2.29
C PRO A 140 -23.77 -7.36 -0.96
N ASN A 141 -24.14 -8.57 -0.53
CA ASN A 141 -24.80 -8.80 0.76
C ASN A 141 -23.81 -8.77 1.95
N ILE A 142 -22.50 -8.79 1.68
CA ILE A 142 -21.48 -8.68 2.72
C ILE A 142 -21.30 -7.20 3.09
N GLN A 143 -21.60 -6.87 4.35
CA GLN A 143 -21.29 -5.56 4.92
C GLN A 143 -19.81 -5.52 5.33
N ILE A 144 -19.06 -4.55 4.81
CA ILE A 144 -17.65 -4.33 5.15
C ILE A 144 -17.58 -3.15 6.11
N THR A 145 -17.01 -3.38 7.29
CA THR A 145 -16.62 -2.33 8.24
C THR A 145 -15.11 -2.15 8.20
N LEU A 146 -14.67 -0.89 8.22
CA LEU A 146 -13.26 -0.52 8.22
C LEU A 146 -12.91 0.13 9.56
N ASP A 147 -12.35 -0.66 10.47
CA ASP A 147 -11.90 -0.11 11.75
C ASP A 147 -10.60 0.69 11.54
N PRO A 148 -10.48 1.90 12.10
CA PRO A 148 -9.24 2.64 12.15
C PRO A 148 -8.04 1.80 12.63
N PRO A 149 -6.85 1.98 12.03
CA PRO A 149 -5.63 1.34 12.50
C PRO A 149 -5.35 1.74 13.97
N GLY A 150 -5.15 0.73 14.83
CA GLY A 150 -4.92 0.91 16.27
C GLY A 150 -6.09 0.52 17.18
N GLN A 151 -7.33 0.44 16.67
CA GLN A 151 -8.45 -0.13 17.44
C GLN A 151 -8.29 -1.65 17.60
N ARG A 152 -7.89 -2.37 16.54
CA ARG A 152 -7.60 -3.81 16.60
C ARG A 152 -6.49 -4.21 17.59
N ALA A 153 -5.53 -3.32 17.87
CA ALA A 153 -4.48 -3.60 18.85
C ALA A 153 -4.99 -3.50 20.30
N LYS A 154 -6.05 -2.72 20.54
CA LYS A 154 -6.73 -2.64 21.84
C LYS A 154 -7.73 -3.78 22.05
N ASP A 155 -8.32 -4.27 20.96
CA ASP A 155 -9.33 -5.33 20.97
C ASP A 155 -8.76 -6.74 20.83
N ALA A 156 -7.45 -6.88 20.61
CA ALA A 156 -6.78 -8.17 20.66
C ALA A 156 -6.78 -8.66 22.12
N PRO A 157 -7.42 -9.80 22.47
CA PRO A 157 -7.25 -10.36 23.79
C PRO A 157 -5.76 -10.64 23.98
N ALA A 158 -5.19 -10.12 25.07
CA ALA A 158 -3.80 -10.37 25.43
C ALA A 158 -3.57 -11.89 25.37
N SER A 159 -2.77 -12.33 24.40
CA SER A 159 -2.40 -13.73 24.26
C SER A 159 -1.86 -14.18 25.60
N ALA A 160 -2.64 -15.03 26.29
CA ALA A 160 -2.25 -15.55 27.59
C ALA A 160 -0.87 -16.21 27.46
N PRO A 161 0.04 -16.00 28.43
CA PRO A 161 1.33 -16.66 28.39
C PRO A 161 1.11 -18.18 28.31
N PRO A 162 1.97 -18.90 27.57
CA PRO A 162 1.85 -20.35 27.45
C PRO A 162 1.88 -20.97 28.84
N SER A 163 0.80 -21.66 29.23
CA SER A 163 0.79 -22.37 30.51
C SER A 163 1.80 -23.51 30.41
N ASP A 164 2.91 -23.40 31.12
CA ASP A 164 3.82 -24.51 31.39
C ASP A 164 3.05 -25.58 32.17
N ARG A 165 2.45 -26.52 31.43
CA ARG A 165 2.00 -27.78 32.01
C ARG A 165 3.20 -28.71 32.05
N PRO A 166 3.61 -29.21 33.22
CA PRO A 166 4.74 -30.13 33.32
C PRO A 166 4.39 -31.44 32.60
N ARG A 167 5.26 -31.87 31.68
CA ARG A 167 5.21 -33.22 31.11
C ARG A 167 5.44 -34.23 32.23
N GLY A 168 4.42 -35.04 32.52
CA GLY A 168 4.53 -36.18 33.43
C GLY A 168 5.60 -37.19 32.97
N PRO A 169 6.08 -38.05 33.89
CA PRO A 169 7.28 -38.84 33.70
C PRO A 169 7.06 -39.96 32.68
N ARG A 170 8.03 -40.15 31.78
CA ARG A 170 8.16 -41.36 30.95
C ARG A 170 8.52 -42.54 31.86
N MET A 171 7.64 -43.54 31.95
CA MET A 171 8.02 -44.86 32.44
C MET A 171 8.79 -45.63 31.36
N LYS A 172 9.77 -46.41 31.84
CA LYS A 172 10.67 -47.28 31.06
C LYS A 172 9.94 -48.49 30.48
#